data_AF-A0A916CXQ0-F1
#
_entry.id   AF-A0A916CXQ0-F1
#
_cell.length_a   1.000
_cell.length_b   1.000
_cell.length_c   1.000
_cell.angle_alpha   90.00
_cell.angle_beta   90.00
_cell.angle_gamma   90.00
#
_symmetry.space_group_name_H-M   'P 1'
#
loop_
_entity.id
_entity.type
_entity.pdbx_description
1 polymer ?
#
loop_
_entity_poly.entity_id
_entity_poly.type
_entity_poly.pdbx_seq_one_letter_code
_entity_poly.pdbx_strand_id
1 'polypeptide(L)'
;MYGLLALSFFVAAILAGMLVFQVVKAAFRLPTLLNWPGAICVGAAVIQLTGWLSHDLFAGLMLGPTPPDVPWYQWLEFLLFAVVWYAATISLLLMWRKGDDGERGAAQ
;
A
#
# COMPACT_ATOMS: atom_id res chain seq x y z
N MET A 1 -23.86 14.08 0.69
CA MET A 1 -23.64 12.70 1.19
C MET A 1 -22.32 12.10 0.70
N TYR A 2 -22.01 12.14 -0.61
CA TYR A 2 -20.79 11.53 -1.17
C TYR A 2 -19.45 12.04 -0.59
N GLY A 3 -19.34 13.32 -0.24
CA GLY A 3 -18.12 13.87 0.37
C GLY A 3 -17.80 13.30 1.77
N LEU A 4 -18.83 12.99 2.58
CA LEU A 4 -18.64 12.34 3.88
C LEU A 4 -18.19 10.88 3.72
N LEU A 5 -18.75 10.17 2.74
CA LEU A 5 -18.38 8.79 2.42
C LEU A 5 -16.93 8.71 1.91
N ALA A 6 -16.57 9.60 0.98
CA ALA A 6 -15.21 9.72 0.46
C ALA A 6 -14.19 10.04 1.57
N LEU A 7 -14.56 10.89 2.53
CA LEU A 7 -13.73 11.19 3.69
C LEU A 7 -13.52 9.96 4.57
N SER A 8 -14.57 9.17 4.86
CA SER A 8 -14.44 7.94 5.64
C SER A 8 -13.53 6.91 4.96
N PHE A 9 -13.62 6.76 3.64
CA PHE A 9 -12.74 5.86 2.89
C PHE A 9 -11.29 6.36 2.85
N PHE A 10 -11.08 7.67 2.74
CA PHE A 10 -9.76 8.26 2.82
C PHE A 10 -9.10 7.98 4.18
N VAL A 11 -9.85 8.12 5.28
CA VAL A 11 -9.37 7.78 6.62
C VAL A 11 -9.04 6.29 6.72
N ALA A 12 -9.89 5.40 6.21
CA ALA A 12 -9.64 3.96 6.20
C ALA A 12 -8.37 3.60 5.40
N ALA A 13 -8.12 4.26 4.27
CA ALA A 13 -6.92 4.07 3.47
C ALA A 13 -5.64 4.51 4.19
N ILE A 14 -5.67 5.65 4.89
CA ILE A 14 -4.55 6.11 5.71
C ILE A 14 -4.27 5.09 6.81
N LEU A 15 -5.30 4.62 7.53
CA LEU A 15 -5.15 3.63 8.59
C LEU A 15 -4.59 2.30 8.06
N ALA A 16 -5.05 1.85 6.89
CA ALA A 16 -4.53 0.63 6.25
C ALA A 16 -3.05 0.78 5.88
N GLY A 17 -2.67 1.88 5.24
CA GLY A 17 -1.27 2.19 4.91
C GLY A 17 -0.39 2.27 6.15
N MET A 18 -0.85 2.96 7.21
CA MET A 18 -0.16 3.05 8.49
C MET A 18 0.00 1.68 9.17
N LEU A 19 -1.04 0.85 9.17
CA LEU A 19 -1.00 -0.47 9.78
C LEU A 19 0.04 -1.36 9.08
N VAL A 20 0.00 -1.43 7.74
CA VAL A 20 1.00 -2.18 6.98
C VAL A 20 2.40 -1.64 7.22
N PHE A 21 2.56 -0.31 7.23
CA PHE A 21 3.83 0.33 7.55
C PHE A 21 4.37 -0.14 8.91
N GLN A 22 3.55 -0.12 9.96
CA GLN A 22 3.98 -0.54 11.30
C GLN A 22 4.30 -2.04 11.38
N VAL A 23 3.44 -2.88 10.78
CA VAL A 23 3.63 -4.35 10.76
C VAL A 23 4.93 -4.71 10.04
N VAL A 24 5.15 -4.16 8.85
CA VAL A 24 6.32 -4.45 8.03
C VAL A 24 7.60 -3.91 8.68
N LYS A 25 7.54 -2.71 9.27
CA LYS A 25 8.65 -2.16 10.05
C LYS A 25 9.00 -3.03 11.25
N ALA A 26 8.00 -3.51 11.99
CA ALA A 26 8.20 -4.37 13.15
C ALA A 26 8.76 -5.76 12.76
N ALA A 27 8.21 -6.38 11.71
CA ALA A 27 8.59 -7.72 11.28
C ALA A 27 10.01 -7.78 10.67
N PHE A 28 10.36 -6.82 9.81
CA PHE A 28 11.61 -6.88 9.03
C PHE A 28 12.67 -5.86 9.47
N ARG A 29 12.34 -4.98 10.43
CA ARG A 29 13.19 -3.85 10.87
C ARG A 29 13.62 -2.96 9.70
N LEU A 30 12.69 -2.72 8.78
CA LEU A 30 12.90 -1.90 7.59
C LEU A 30 13.13 -0.42 7.99
N PRO A 31 14.12 0.26 7.37
CA PRO A 31 14.27 1.70 7.50
C PRO A 31 12.98 2.43 7.09
N THR A 32 12.62 3.45 7.85
CA THR A 32 11.39 4.24 7.64
C THR A 32 11.26 4.71 6.19
N LEU A 33 12.34 5.22 5.58
CA LEU A 33 12.36 5.72 4.19
C LEU A 33 12.00 4.63 3.17
N LEU A 34 12.53 3.42 3.34
CA LEU A 34 12.30 2.32 2.40
C LEU A 34 10.91 1.71 2.55
N ASN A 35 10.25 1.91 3.69
CA ASN A 35 8.92 1.37 3.97
C ASN A 35 7.78 2.24 3.40
N TRP A 36 8.03 3.54 3.18
CA TRP A 36 7.01 4.49 2.74
C TRP A 36 6.37 4.16 1.38
N PRO A 37 7.12 3.84 0.31
CA PRO A 37 6.51 3.61 -1.00
C PRO A 37 5.51 2.45 -1.00
N GLY A 38 5.84 1.34 -0.32
CA GLY A 38 4.93 0.22 -0.16
C GLY A 38 3.65 0.60 0.60
N ALA A 39 3.76 1.35 1.69
CA ALA A 39 2.61 1.80 2.48
C ALA A 39 1.71 2.78 1.71
N ILE A 40 2.31 3.67 0.91
CA ILE A 40 1.58 4.58 0.02
C ILE A 40 0.82 3.79 -1.05
N CYS A 41 1.44 2.78 -1.66
CA CYS A 41 0.80 1.90 -2.63
C CYS A 41 -0.39 1.14 -2.00
N VAL A 42 -0.26 0.65 -0.76
CA VAL A 42 -1.39 0.03 -0.04
C VAL A 42 -2.52 1.03 0.19
N GLY A 43 -2.21 2.25 0.65
CA GLY A 43 -3.21 3.30 0.82
C GLY A 43 -3.94 3.63 -0.49
N ALA A 44 -3.18 3.78 -1.59
CA ALA A 44 -3.74 4.01 -2.92
C ALA A 44 -4.62 2.85 -3.40
N ALA A 45 -4.22 1.59 -3.15
CA ALA A 45 -5.03 0.42 -3.48
C ALA A 45 -6.38 0.44 -2.74
N VAL A 46 -6.39 0.79 -1.45
CA VAL A 46 -7.62 0.89 -0.66
C VAL A 46 -8.52 2.02 -1.15
N ILE A 47 -7.97 3.19 -1.51
CA ILE A 47 -8.74 4.29 -2.10
C ILE A 47 -9.40 3.85 -3.41
N GLN A 48 -8.65 3.18 -4.29
CA GLN A 48 -9.19 2.72 -5.57
C GLN A 48 -10.25 1.62 -5.40
N LEU A 49 -10.02 0.66 -4.50
CA LEU A 49 -10.98 -0.40 -4.20
C LEU A 49 -12.28 0.18 -3.63
N THR A 50 -12.18 1.08 -2.65
CA THR A 50 -13.35 1.71 -2.03
C THR A 50 -14.07 2.65 -2.99
N GLY A 51 -13.34 3.37 -3.84
CA GLY A 51 -13.89 4.18 -4.92
C GLY A 51 -14.70 3.35 -5.92
N TRP A 52 -14.13 2.24 -6.39
CA TRP A 52 -14.80 1.31 -7.29
C TRP A 52 -16.04 0.66 -6.64
N LEU A 53 -15.91 0.12 -5.42
CA LEU A 53 -17.04 -0.47 -4.68
C LEU A 53 -18.18 0.54 -4.46
N SER A 54 -17.85 1.79 -4.15
CA SER A 54 -18.84 2.84 -3.96
C SER A 54 -19.50 3.25 -5.26
N HIS A 55 -18.76 3.23 -6.37
CA HIS A 55 -19.34 3.46 -7.68
C HIS A 55 -20.39 2.38 -7.99
N ASP A 56 -20.02 1.10 -7.89
CA ASP A 56 -20.94 -0.01 -8.23
C ASP A 56 -22.16 -0.10 -7.30
N LEU A 57 -21.98 0.13 -5.99
CA LEU A 57 -23.07 0.07 -5.02
C LEU A 57 -24.05 1.24 -5.14
N PHE A 58 -23.59 2.40 -5.59
CA PHE A 58 -24.41 3.62 -5.66
C PHE A 58 -24.70 4.09 -7.09
N ALA A 59 -24.24 3.39 -8.13
CA ALA A 59 -24.44 3.73 -9.55
C ALA A 59 -25.93 3.95 -9.90
N GLY A 60 -26.84 3.17 -9.31
CA GLY A 60 -28.28 3.32 -9.50
C GLY A 60 -28.94 4.46 -8.72
N LEU A 61 -28.20 5.12 -7.82
CA LEU A 61 -28.68 6.19 -6.93
C LEU A 61 -28.03 7.56 -7.26
N MET A 62 -27.11 7.62 -8.23
CA MET A 62 -26.41 8.85 -8.58
C MET A 62 -27.22 9.70 -9.58
N LEU A 63 -27.87 10.74 -9.08
CA LEU A 63 -28.38 11.86 -9.90
C LEU A 63 -27.21 12.84 -10.17
N GLY A 64 -26.30 12.49 -11.08
CA GLY A 64 -25.15 13.32 -11.42
C GLY A 64 -24.34 12.75 -12.59
N PRO A 65 -23.42 13.53 -13.19
CA PRO A 65 -22.56 13.03 -14.24
C PRO A 65 -21.77 11.84 -13.73
N THR A 66 -21.85 10.72 -14.43
CA THR A 66 -21.13 9.49 -14.10
C THR A 66 -19.65 9.82 -14.00
N PRO A 67 -19.00 9.58 -12.84
CA PRO A 67 -17.56 9.71 -12.74
C PRO A 67 -16.86 8.88 -13.81
N PRO A 68 -15.64 9.25 -14.25
CA PRO A 68 -14.89 8.43 -15.20
C PRO A 68 -14.73 7.00 -14.65
N ASP A 69 -14.99 6.00 -15.49
CA ASP A 69 -14.88 4.58 -15.15
C ASP A 69 -13.46 4.28 -14.66
N VAL A 70 -13.32 4.08 -13.34
CA VAL A 70 -12.09 3.60 -12.73
C VAL A 70 -12.01 2.09 -13.02
N PRO A 71 -10.96 1.59 -13.72
CA PRO A 71 -10.85 0.18 -14.02
C PRO A 71 -10.86 -0.65 -12.74
N TRP A 72 -11.73 -1.67 -12.68
CA TRP A 72 -11.89 -2.52 -11.50
C TRP A 72 -10.59 -3.19 -11.05
N TYR A 73 -9.61 -3.35 -11.94
CA TYR A 73 -8.32 -3.99 -11.62
C TYR A 73 -7.25 -2.99 -11.12
N GLN A 74 -7.51 -1.68 -11.13
CA GLN A 74 -6.48 -0.68 -10.80
C GLN A 74 -6.01 -0.80 -9.34
N TRP A 75 -6.88 -1.19 -8.41
CA TRP A 75 -6.46 -1.45 -7.02
C TRP A 75 -5.53 -2.68 -6.90
N LEU A 76 -5.67 -3.68 -7.78
CA LEU A 76 -4.77 -4.83 -7.83
C LEU A 76 -3.36 -4.43 -8.29
N GLU A 77 -3.26 -3.49 -9.22
CA GLU A 77 -1.96 -2.97 -9.68
C GLU A 77 -1.20 -2.31 -8.54
N PHE A 78 -1.85 -1.41 -7.79
CA PHE A 78 -1.24 -0.77 -6.62
C PHE A 78 -0.84 -1.78 -5.54
N LEU A 79 -1.66 -2.79 -5.32
CA LEU A 79 -1.36 -3.85 -4.36
C LEU A 79 -0.17 -4.71 -4.82
N LEU A 80 -0.10 -5.03 -6.12
CA LEU A 80 1.03 -5.74 -6.71
C LEU A 80 2.32 -4.92 -6.61
N PHE A 81 2.28 -3.62 -6.90
CA PHE A 81 3.42 -2.73 -6.71
C PHE A 81 3.89 -2.71 -5.25
N ALA A 82 2.97 -2.66 -4.28
CA ALA A 82 3.32 -2.73 -2.87
C ALA A 82 4.03 -4.05 -2.51
N VAL A 83 3.50 -5.18 -2.97
CA VAL A 83 4.09 -6.51 -2.73
C VAL A 83 5.49 -6.61 -3.34
N VAL A 84 5.64 -6.21 -4.60
CA VAL A 84 6.94 -6.24 -5.31
C VAL A 84 7.94 -5.32 -4.61
N TRP A 85 7.53 -4.12 -4.21
CA TRP A 85 8.38 -3.18 -3.48
C TRP A 85 8.88 -3.78 -2.17
N TYR A 86 7.98 -4.35 -1.36
CA TYR A 86 8.36 -4.96 -0.09
C TYR A 86 9.25 -6.18 -0.28
N ALA A 87 8.93 -7.05 -1.22
CA ALA A 87 9.74 -8.21 -1.53
C ALA A 87 11.16 -7.82 -1.95
N ALA A 88 11.30 -6.83 -2.85
CA ALA A 88 12.60 -6.34 -3.30
C ALA A 88 13.40 -5.71 -2.15
N THR A 89 12.77 -4.84 -1.36
CA THR A 89 13.45 -4.14 -0.26
C THR A 89 13.90 -5.09 0.84
N ILE A 90 13.06 -6.06 1.21
CA ILE A 90 13.41 -7.09 2.20
C ILE A 90 14.54 -7.96 1.67
N SER A 91 14.49 -8.37 0.40
CA SER A 91 15.55 -9.19 -0.22
C SER A 91 16.89 -8.46 -0.21
N LEU A 92 16.91 -7.17 -0.57
CA LEU A 92 18.11 -6.33 -0.52
C LEU A 92 18.66 -6.20 0.90
N LEU A 93 17.81 -5.99 1.91
CA LEU A 93 18.25 -5.91 3.31
C LEU A 93 18.81 -7.23 3.83
N LEU A 94 18.23 -8.36 3.45
CA LEU A 94 18.73 -9.68 3.83
C LEU A 94 20.08 -9.97 3.16
N MET A 95 20.25 -9.63 1.88
CA MET A 95 21.52 -9.75 1.18
C MET A 95 22.61 -8.88 1.81
N TRP A 96 22.28 -7.63 2.15
CA TRP A 96 23.23 -6.71 2.78
C TRP A 96 23.65 -7.21 4.17
N ARG A 97 22.69 -7.62 5.03
CA ARG A 97 23.02 -8.20 6.34
C ARG A 97 23.97 -9.40 6.23
N LYS A 98 23.74 -10.28 5.24
CA LYS A 98 24.58 -11.44 5.00
C LYS A 98 26.02 -11.07 4.58
N GLY A 99 26.17 -9.98 3.81
CA GLY A 99 27.49 -9.45 3.44
C GLY A 99 28.29 -8.98 4.64
N ASP A 100 27.65 -8.19 5.51
CA ASP A 100 28.30 -7.63 6.72
C ASP A 100 28.75 -8.73 7.70
N ASP A 101 27.97 -9.80 7.85
CA ASP A 101 28.31 -10.93 8.74
C ASP A 101 29.50 -11.75 8.19
N GLY A 102 29.61 -11.88 6.87
CA GLY A 102 30.72 -12.57 6.20
C GLY A 102 32.05 -11.82 6.34
N GLU A 103 32.03 -10.50 6.23
CA GLU A 103 33.24 -9.67 6.39
C GLU A 103 33.74 -9.62 7.84
N ARG A 104 32.82 -9.57 8.82
CA ARG A 104 33.19 -9.58 10.25
C ARG A 104 33.75 -10.92 10.71
N GLY A 105 33.26 -12.03 10.16
CA GLY A 105 33.79 -13.37 10.43
C GLY A 105 35.16 -13.63 9.81
N ALA A 106 35.53 -12.91 8.74
CA ALA A 106 36.84 -13.03 8.10
C ALA A 106 37.94 -12.18 8.77
N ALA A 107 37.57 -11.28 9.68
CA ALA A 107 38.48 -10.36 10.36
C ALA A 107 38.85 -10.78 11.81
N GLN A 108 38.34 -11.92 12.29
CA GLN A 108 38.70 -12.56 13.57
C GLN A 108 39.56 -13.80 13.33
#